data_AF-A0A6P9CHF9-F1
#
_entry.id   AF-A0A6P9CHF9-F1
#
_cell.length_a   1.000
_cell.length_b   1.000
_cell.length_c   1.000
_cell.angle_alpha   90.00
_cell.angle_beta   90.00
_cell.angle_gamma   90.00
#
_symmetry.space_group_name_H-M   'P 1'
#
loop_
_entity.id
_entity.type
_entity.pdbx_description
1 polymer ?
#
loop_
_entity_poly.entity_id
_entity_poly.type
_entity_poly.pdbx_seq_one_letter_code
_entity_poly.pdbx_strand_id
1 'polypeptide(L)'
;MKASLQMKKNARSKCKRSICLLLAFFHLERRRKEDEGDNPGLVKQVVKIRSRKLWNMELPSSLEDLDSKFVTRCSLIEIEGVSLPTTTAEHWDQIKSFQARPDDLLICSYPKAGSTWLQETVDMIQNADNLQKCARAPIYKRMPFLDMFPPITFPSDLDNAKARPSPRSLKSHLPVHLLAPSFWEQKCKVIYIARNVKDTVVSYFHFHHMNKTLPHPGNWGEFLDKFLAGKVICGSWFDHVCGWWEAKKRHLILYLFYEDMKEDPIREMRKIAQFLELEVQEPVLNQILEHTQFESMKRNTMANYHNVSPYLMDHTVSPFLRKGIVGDWKEHFTVSQSEQLDGICSQLLEGSGLTFRTEL
;
A
#
# COMPACT_ATOMS: atom_id res chain seq x y z
N MET A 1 -14.02 27.93 -16.29
CA MET A 1 -12.81 28.77 -16.14
C MET A 1 -12.50 29.25 -14.71
N LYS A 2 -13.47 29.77 -13.93
CA LYS A 2 -13.21 30.28 -12.56
C LYS A 2 -12.76 29.21 -11.52
N ALA A 3 -13.27 27.98 -11.61
CA ALA A 3 -12.89 26.89 -10.71
C ALA A 3 -11.43 26.40 -10.89
N SER A 4 -10.94 26.37 -12.13
CA SER A 4 -9.54 26.03 -12.47
C SER A 4 -8.54 27.06 -11.93
N LEU A 5 -8.91 28.35 -11.94
CA LEU A 5 -8.09 29.42 -11.35
C LEU A 5 -8.02 29.33 -9.82
N GLN A 6 -9.11 28.93 -9.17
CA GLN A 6 -9.16 28.79 -7.71
C GLN A 6 -8.35 27.59 -7.21
N MET A 7 -8.37 26.47 -7.95
CA MET A 7 -7.49 25.32 -7.66
C MET A 7 -6.01 25.66 -7.86
N LYS A 8 -5.66 26.40 -8.93
CA LYS A 8 -4.28 26.89 -9.16
C LYS A 8 -3.81 27.86 -8.06
N LYS A 9 -4.71 28.71 -7.53
CA LYS A 9 -4.41 29.60 -6.38
C LYS A 9 -4.22 28.82 -5.08
N ASN A 10 -5.04 27.80 -4.82
CA ASN A 10 -4.91 26.94 -3.63
C ASN A 10 -3.65 26.06 -3.68
N ALA A 11 -3.28 25.54 -4.86
CA ALA A 11 -2.01 24.83 -5.06
C ALA A 11 -0.80 25.74 -4.85
N ARG A 12 -0.83 26.99 -5.35
CA ARG A 12 0.21 28.00 -5.08
C ARG A 12 0.31 28.38 -3.60
N SER A 13 -0.82 28.43 -2.89
CA SER A 13 -0.88 28.69 -1.44
C SER A 13 -0.27 27.56 -0.60
N LYS A 14 -0.59 26.30 -0.91
CA LYS A 14 0.02 25.13 -0.26
C LYS A 14 1.51 25.01 -0.57
N CYS A 15 1.92 25.28 -1.82
CA CYS A 15 3.33 25.32 -2.24
C CYS A 15 4.15 26.35 -1.43
N LYS A 16 3.58 27.52 -1.12
CA LYS A 16 4.24 28.50 -0.23
C LYS A 16 4.49 27.97 1.18
N ARG A 17 3.57 27.15 1.75
CA ARG A 17 3.75 26.57 3.09
C ARG A 17 4.85 25.50 3.14
N SER A 18 4.93 24.63 2.13
CA SER A 18 6.01 23.63 2.02
C SER A 18 7.38 24.28 1.79
N ILE A 19 7.42 25.36 1.01
CA ILE A 19 8.62 26.19 0.85
C ILE A 19 9.02 26.83 2.18
N CYS A 20 8.07 27.33 2.98
CA CYS A 20 8.36 27.87 4.32
C CYS A 20 8.95 26.83 5.27
N LEU A 21 8.49 25.57 5.23
CA LEU A 21 9.02 24.48 6.07
C LEU A 21 10.45 24.08 5.66
N LEU A 22 10.73 23.98 4.35
CA LEU A 22 12.11 23.78 3.87
C LEU A 22 13.01 24.96 4.26
N LEU A 23 12.53 26.20 4.12
CA LEU A 23 13.28 27.39 4.52
C LEU A 23 13.54 27.43 6.04
N ALA A 24 12.60 26.96 6.86
CA ALA A 24 12.78 26.83 8.30
C ALA A 24 13.84 25.77 8.65
N PHE A 25 13.84 24.62 7.96
CA PHE A 25 14.87 23.59 8.09
C PHE A 25 16.26 24.14 7.77
N PHE A 26 16.42 24.87 6.65
CA PHE A 26 17.70 25.48 6.30
C PHE A 26 18.11 26.63 7.23
N HIS A 27 17.14 27.33 7.84
CA HIS A 27 17.44 28.36 8.84
C HIS A 27 17.97 27.72 10.15
N LEU A 28 17.42 26.58 10.54
CA LEU A 28 17.90 25.78 11.68
C LEU A 28 19.28 25.17 11.40
N GLU A 29 19.49 24.61 10.21
CA GLU A 29 20.76 24.02 9.79
C GLU A 29 21.86 25.09 9.69
N ARG A 30 21.50 26.31 9.27
CA ARG A 30 22.41 27.46 9.27
C ARG A 30 22.81 27.90 10.68
N ARG A 31 21.87 28.00 11.62
CA ARG A 31 22.18 28.35 13.02
C ARG A 31 23.12 27.31 13.65
N ARG A 32 22.83 26.02 13.44
CA ARG A 32 23.65 24.93 13.92
C ARG A 32 25.11 25.01 13.43
N LYS A 33 25.32 25.32 12.15
CA LYS A 33 26.69 25.48 11.60
C LYS A 33 27.39 26.77 12.02
N GLU A 34 26.64 27.85 12.22
CA GLU A 34 27.19 29.09 12.79
C GLU A 34 27.61 28.89 14.27
N ASP A 35 26.89 28.05 15.03
CA ASP A 35 27.22 27.67 16.42
C ASP A 35 28.42 26.69 16.52
N GLU A 36 28.68 25.90 15.48
CA GLU A 36 29.83 24.97 15.36
C GLU A 36 31.15 25.66 14.95
N GLY A 37 31.17 27.00 14.80
CA GLY A 37 32.38 27.80 14.55
C GLY A 37 32.82 27.89 13.08
N ASP A 38 31.98 27.45 12.14
CA ASP A 38 32.28 27.53 10.70
C ASP A 38 32.28 28.98 10.19
N ASN A 39 33.13 29.27 9.18
CA ASN A 39 33.25 30.60 8.59
C ASN A 39 31.88 31.14 8.10
N PRO A 40 31.34 32.22 8.69
CA PRO A 40 29.99 32.70 8.42
C PRO A 40 29.76 33.12 6.96
N GLY A 41 30.81 33.55 6.25
CA GLY A 41 30.75 33.94 4.84
C GLY A 41 30.53 32.73 3.92
N LEU A 42 31.24 31.62 4.18
CA LEU A 42 31.11 30.38 3.44
C LEU A 42 29.75 29.71 3.71
N VAL A 43 29.31 29.68 4.97
CA VAL A 43 28.00 29.12 5.35
C VAL A 43 26.87 29.87 4.65
N LYS A 44 26.90 31.21 4.64
CA LYS A 44 25.94 32.05 3.90
C LYS A 44 25.94 31.75 2.41
N GLN A 45 27.10 31.55 1.79
CA GLN A 45 27.21 31.30 0.35
C GLN A 45 26.71 29.90 -0.03
N VAL A 46 27.05 28.86 0.75
CA VAL A 46 26.57 27.49 0.53
C VAL A 46 25.05 27.39 0.73
N VAL A 47 24.50 27.99 1.79
CA VAL A 47 23.06 28.03 2.04
C VAL A 47 22.34 28.83 0.95
N LYS A 48 22.92 29.93 0.46
CA LYS A 48 22.36 30.75 -0.64
C LYS A 48 22.39 30.01 -1.99
N ILE A 49 23.44 29.24 -2.28
CA ILE A 49 23.56 28.42 -3.50
C ILE A 49 22.59 27.24 -3.44
N ARG A 50 22.51 26.53 -2.31
CA ARG A 50 21.56 25.42 -2.11
C ARG A 50 20.10 25.90 -2.16
N SER A 51 19.78 27.01 -1.50
CA SER A 51 18.44 27.60 -1.57
C SER A 51 18.09 28.10 -2.98
N ARG A 52 19.00 28.73 -3.74
CA ARG A 52 18.76 29.07 -5.15
C ARG A 52 18.55 27.85 -6.05
N LYS A 53 19.31 26.76 -5.86
CA LYS A 53 19.11 25.50 -6.61
C LYS A 53 17.75 24.87 -6.30
N LEU A 54 17.33 24.89 -5.03
CA LEU A 54 16.02 24.37 -4.60
C LEU A 54 14.85 25.27 -5.04
N TRP A 55 15.03 26.59 -5.09
CA TRP A 55 14.01 27.54 -5.58
C TRP A 55 13.67 27.35 -7.06
N ASN A 56 14.60 26.82 -7.85
CA ASN A 56 14.42 26.53 -9.28
C ASN A 56 14.12 25.04 -9.56
N MET A 57 13.99 24.19 -8.54
CA MET A 57 13.62 22.80 -8.72
C MET A 57 12.10 22.69 -8.86
N GLU A 58 11.64 22.18 -10.01
CA GLU A 58 10.27 21.72 -10.15
C GLU A 58 10.07 20.53 -9.19
N LEU A 59 9.14 20.71 -8.26
CA LEU A 59 8.74 19.67 -7.31
C LEU A 59 7.86 18.66 -8.06
N PRO A 60 8.03 17.35 -7.80
CA PRO A 60 7.24 16.34 -8.47
C PRO A 60 5.77 16.47 -8.05
N SER A 61 4.88 16.25 -9.02
CA SER A 61 3.44 16.43 -8.83
C SER A 61 2.70 15.13 -8.54
N SER A 62 3.37 13.99 -8.74
CA SER A 62 2.83 12.64 -8.55
C SER A 62 3.94 11.60 -8.38
N LEU A 63 3.55 10.33 -8.16
CA LEU A 63 4.47 9.18 -8.09
C LEU A 63 5.19 8.89 -9.41
N GLU A 64 4.60 9.31 -10.54
CA GLU A 64 5.13 9.09 -11.88
C GLU A 64 6.32 10.04 -12.18
N ASP A 65 6.30 11.25 -11.60
CA ASP A 65 7.30 12.30 -11.83
C ASP A 65 8.51 12.24 -10.86
N LEU A 66 8.57 11.22 -9.99
CA LEU A 66 9.59 11.14 -8.96
C LEU A 66 10.98 10.92 -9.55
N ASP A 67 11.96 11.69 -9.05
CA ASP A 67 13.39 11.54 -9.36
C ASP A 67 14.10 10.88 -8.16
N SER A 68 15.23 10.23 -8.44
CA SER A 68 16.16 9.62 -7.50
C SER A 68 16.42 10.44 -6.23
N LYS A 69 16.63 11.75 -6.35
CA LYS A 69 16.88 12.66 -5.22
C LYS A 69 15.74 12.76 -4.20
N PHE A 70 14.55 12.34 -4.57
CA PHE A 70 13.35 12.37 -3.74
C PHE A 70 12.97 10.99 -3.19
N VAL A 71 13.67 9.93 -3.60
CA VAL A 71 13.41 8.57 -3.14
C VAL A 71 14.51 8.14 -2.19
N THR A 72 14.11 7.89 -0.95
CA THR A 72 14.97 7.31 0.09
C THR A 72 14.28 6.12 0.74
N ARG A 73 15.08 5.14 1.17
CA ARG A 73 14.57 4.02 1.96
C ARG A 73 14.11 4.54 3.32
N CYS A 74 12.91 4.19 3.73
CA CYS A 74 12.38 4.53 5.03
C CYS A 74 13.04 3.69 6.13
N SER A 75 13.08 4.26 7.33
CA SER A 75 13.21 3.48 8.56
C SER A 75 11.82 3.12 9.09
N LEU A 76 11.79 2.18 10.03
CA LEU A 76 10.56 1.71 10.67
C LEU A 76 10.46 2.26 12.10
N ILE A 77 9.25 2.65 12.49
CA ILE A 77 8.88 3.04 13.84
C ILE A 77 7.76 2.12 14.29
N GLU A 78 7.85 1.62 15.52
CA GLU A 78 6.79 0.83 16.13
C GLU A 78 5.68 1.73 16.67
N ILE A 79 4.45 1.46 16.26
CA ILE A 79 3.23 2.08 16.77
C ILE A 79 2.35 0.96 17.30
N GLU A 80 2.07 0.98 18.61
CA GLU A 80 1.28 -0.03 19.33
C GLU A 80 1.73 -1.48 19.01
N GLY A 81 3.05 -1.70 18.85
CA GLY A 81 3.64 -3.01 18.56
C GLY A 81 3.76 -3.38 17.08
N VAL A 82 3.40 -2.49 16.17
CA VAL A 82 3.46 -2.73 14.71
C VAL A 82 4.49 -1.83 14.05
N SER A 83 5.40 -2.42 13.30
CA SER A 83 6.40 -1.70 12.52
C SER A 83 5.76 -0.98 11.31
N LEU A 84 5.81 0.35 11.30
CA LEU A 84 5.31 1.20 10.22
C LEU A 84 6.43 2.09 9.65
N PRO A 85 6.36 2.50 8.37
CA PRO A 85 7.28 3.50 7.82
C PRO A 85 7.27 4.80 8.63
N THR A 86 8.42 5.45 8.79
CA THR A 86 8.53 6.76 9.48
C THR A 86 7.50 7.78 8.98
N THR A 87 7.32 7.90 7.66
CA THR A 87 6.36 8.85 7.07
C THR A 87 4.92 8.55 7.47
N THR A 88 4.59 7.28 7.70
CA THR A 88 3.27 6.86 8.15
C THR A 88 3.09 7.16 9.64
N ALA A 89 4.11 6.86 10.45
CA ALA A 89 4.12 7.15 11.88
C ALA A 89 4.00 8.67 12.16
N GLU A 90 4.68 9.51 11.39
CA GLU A 90 4.58 10.98 11.48
C GLU A 90 3.16 11.51 11.21
N HIS A 91 2.35 10.76 10.47
CA HIS A 91 0.97 11.12 10.13
C HIS A 91 -0.06 10.27 10.90
N TRP A 92 0.38 9.54 11.93
CA TRP A 92 -0.43 8.55 12.62
C TRP A 92 -1.75 9.11 13.17
N ASP A 93 -1.71 10.29 13.79
CA ASP A 93 -2.92 10.93 14.32
C ASP A 93 -3.97 11.17 13.23
N GLN A 94 -3.55 11.51 12.00
CA GLN A 94 -4.46 11.75 10.88
C GLN A 94 -5.09 10.47 10.35
N ILE A 95 -4.33 9.36 10.39
CA ILE A 95 -4.81 8.02 10.03
C ILE A 95 -5.81 7.55 11.08
N LYS A 96 -5.43 7.60 12.36
CA LYS A 96 -6.25 7.15 13.49
C LYS A 96 -7.54 7.95 13.62
N SER A 97 -7.51 9.26 13.30
CA SER A 97 -8.69 10.13 13.32
C SER A 97 -9.46 10.18 12.01
N PHE A 98 -9.13 9.33 11.02
CA PHE A 98 -9.82 9.32 9.73
C PHE A 98 -11.32 9.09 9.90
N GLN A 99 -12.13 9.86 9.19
CA GLN A 99 -13.59 9.77 9.23
C GLN A 99 -14.08 8.94 8.04
N ALA A 100 -14.46 7.70 8.34
CA ALA A 100 -15.14 6.83 7.41
C ALA A 100 -16.57 7.34 7.16
N ARG A 101 -17.18 6.87 6.08
CA ARG A 101 -18.59 7.12 5.73
C ARG A 101 -19.32 5.79 5.69
N PRO A 102 -20.64 5.76 5.95
CA PRO A 102 -21.42 4.52 5.97
C PRO A 102 -21.30 3.69 4.68
N ASP A 103 -21.10 4.36 3.54
CA ASP A 103 -21.01 3.75 2.22
C ASP A 103 -19.56 3.57 1.72
N ASP A 104 -18.58 3.68 2.60
CA ASP A 104 -17.21 3.30 2.28
C ASP A 104 -17.05 1.78 2.23
N LEU A 105 -16.26 1.34 1.25
CA LEU A 105 -15.73 -0.01 1.15
C LEU A 105 -14.24 0.02 1.45
N LEU A 106 -13.80 -0.76 2.45
CA LEU A 106 -12.38 -0.95 2.71
C LEU A 106 -11.89 -2.26 2.09
N ILE A 107 -10.82 -2.20 1.31
CA ILE A 107 -10.07 -3.36 0.85
C ILE A 107 -8.80 -3.45 1.66
N CYS A 108 -8.67 -4.53 2.43
CA CYS A 108 -7.54 -4.74 3.32
C CYS A 108 -6.81 -6.06 3.01
N SER A 109 -5.50 -6.06 3.23
CA SER A 109 -4.70 -7.29 3.18
C SER A 109 -3.40 -7.08 3.93
N TYR A 110 -2.75 -8.15 4.39
CA TYR A 110 -1.31 -8.07 4.65
C TYR A 110 -0.57 -7.73 3.33
N PRO A 111 0.58 -7.01 3.35
CA PRO A 111 1.34 -6.75 2.14
C PRO A 111 1.59 -8.02 1.32
N LYS A 112 1.37 -7.93 0.01
CA LYS A 112 1.64 -9.00 -0.98
C LYS A 112 0.70 -10.22 -0.94
N ALA A 113 -0.43 -10.11 -0.25
CA ALA A 113 -1.48 -11.14 -0.25
C ALA A 113 -2.45 -11.08 -1.46
N GLY A 114 -2.24 -10.18 -2.43
CA GLY A 114 -3.08 -10.07 -3.63
C GLY A 114 -3.97 -8.83 -3.70
N SER A 115 -3.68 -7.79 -2.91
CA SER A 115 -4.49 -6.55 -2.86
C SER A 115 -4.76 -5.92 -4.23
N THR A 116 -3.80 -5.90 -5.15
CA THR A 116 -4.01 -5.29 -6.48
C THR A 116 -5.00 -6.08 -7.32
N TRP A 117 -4.95 -7.42 -7.24
CA TRP A 117 -5.90 -8.27 -7.94
C TRP A 117 -7.31 -8.08 -7.37
N LEU A 118 -7.44 -8.10 -6.05
CA LEU A 118 -8.73 -7.86 -5.39
C LEU A 118 -9.29 -6.46 -5.71
N GLN A 119 -8.48 -5.41 -5.66
CA GLN A 119 -8.93 -4.06 -6.01
C GLN A 119 -9.42 -3.98 -7.47
N GLU A 120 -8.73 -4.61 -8.43
CA GLU A 120 -9.18 -4.61 -9.83
C GLU A 120 -10.48 -5.38 -10.00
N THR A 121 -10.59 -6.57 -9.39
CA THR A 121 -11.82 -7.37 -9.40
C THR A 121 -13.00 -6.60 -8.79
N VAL A 122 -12.80 -5.94 -7.65
CA VAL A 122 -13.84 -5.13 -7.00
C VAL A 122 -14.24 -3.93 -7.87
N ASP A 123 -13.27 -3.19 -8.44
CA ASP A 123 -13.59 -2.04 -9.31
C ASP A 123 -14.41 -2.47 -10.53
N MET A 124 -14.06 -3.61 -11.13
CA MET A 124 -14.79 -4.16 -12.27
C MET A 124 -16.19 -4.65 -11.91
N ILE A 125 -16.37 -5.28 -10.75
CA ILE A 125 -17.70 -5.67 -10.24
C ILE A 125 -18.56 -4.43 -9.97
N GLN A 126 -18.00 -3.38 -9.34
CA GLN A 126 -18.70 -2.12 -9.08
C GLN A 126 -19.06 -1.35 -10.36
N ASN A 127 -18.34 -1.58 -11.46
CA ASN A 127 -18.54 -0.95 -12.75
C ASN A 127 -18.92 -1.97 -13.83
N ALA A 128 -19.66 -3.03 -13.47
CA ALA A 128 -20.09 -4.09 -14.37
C ALA A 128 -20.93 -3.57 -15.56
N ASP A 129 -21.54 -2.40 -15.41
CA ASP A 129 -22.27 -1.68 -16.46
C ASP A 129 -21.34 -1.04 -17.53
N ASN A 130 -20.09 -0.74 -17.16
CA ASN A 130 -19.12 -0.07 -18.03
C ASN A 130 -17.68 -0.32 -17.55
N LEU A 131 -17.09 -1.41 -18.02
CA LEU A 131 -15.72 -1.80 -17.66
C LEU A 131 -14.65 -0.79 -18.10
N GLN A 132 -14.93 0.09 -19.07
CA GLN A 132 -13.99 1.16 -19.46
C GLN A 132 -13.72 2.15 -18.33
N LYS A 133 -14.65 2.29 -17.37
CA LYS A 133 -14.42 3.06 -16.15
C LYS A 133 -13.21 2.52 -15.36
N CYS A 134 -12.87 1.24 -15.45
CA CYS A 134 -11.73 0.65 -14.73
C CYS A 134 -10.37 1.11 -15.30
N ALA A 135 -10.34 1.65 -16.51
CA ALA A 135 -9.15 2.25 -17.12
C ALA A 135 -9.03 3.78 -16.88
N ARG A 136 -9.93 4.39 -16.09
CA ARG A 136 -9.98 5.86 -15.85
C ARG A 136 -8.70 6.44 -15.24
N ALA A 137 -7.95 5.61 -14.50
CA ALA A 137 -6.69 5.95 -13.86
C ALA A 137 -5.98 4.68 -13.38
N PRO A 138 -4.68 4.75 -13.05
CA PRO A 138 -3.99 3.67 -12.35
C PRO A 138 -4.68 3.26 -11.05
N ILE A 139 -4.57 1.99 -10.65
CA ILE A 139 -5.31 1.41 -9.52
C ILE A 139 -5.06 2.14 -8.20
N TYR A 140 -3.81 2.54 -7.94
CA TYR A 140 -3.42 3.32 -6.76
C TYR A 140 -4.02 4.73 -6.75
N LYS A 141 -4.45 5.24 -7.91
CA LYS A 141 -5.27 6.46 -8.00
C LYS A 141 -6.75 6.14 -7.95
N ARG A 142 -7.22 4.97 -8.36
CA ARG A 142 -8.66 4.64 -8.29
C ARG A 142 -9.13 4.35 -6.86
N MET A 143 -8.31 3.70 -6.06
CA MET A 143 -8.59 3.37 -4.65
C MET A 143 -7.45 3.89 -3.76
N PRO A 144 -7.63 5.04 -3.10
CA PRO A 144 -6.57 5.65 -2.31
C PRO A 144 -6.07 4.72 -1.19
N PHE A 145 -4.75 4.66 -1.01
CA PHE A 145 -4.11 3.85 0.02
C PHE A 145 -3.89 4.65 1.32
N LEU A 146 -4.75 4.44 2.32
CA LEU A 146 -4.84 5.27 3.52
C LEU A 146 -3.54 5.32 4.34
N ASP A 147 -2.76 4.25 4.32
CA ASP A 147 -1.61 4.08 5.22
C ASP A 147 -0.29 4.47 4.57
N MET A 148 -0.32 4.94 3.31
CA MET A 148 0.89 5.25 2.57
C MET A 148 1.01 6.75 2.35
N PHE A 149 2.02 7.32 3.01
CA PHE A 149 2.39 8.72 2.86
C PHE A 149 3.66 8.79 2.01
N PRO A 150 3.56 9.27 0.76
CA PRO A 150 4.74 9.46 -0.07
C PRO A 150 5.63 10.54 0.58
N PRO A 151 6.96 10.46 0.43
CA PRO A 151 7.88 11.37 1.10
C PRO A 151 7.80 12.85 0.65
N ILE A 152 6.86 13.27 -0.22
CA ILE A 152 6.98 14.51 -1.02
C ILE A 152 5.62 15.25 -1.26
N THR A 153 5.77 16.53 -1.64
CA THR A 153 4.91 17.72 -1.78
C THR A 153 3.53 17.65 -2.47
N PHE A 154 2.98 16.47 -2.77
CA PHE A 154 1.64 16.32 -3.31
C PHE A 154 0.68 15.70 -2.26
N PRO A 155 -0.65 15.87 -2.41
CA PRO A 155 -1.60 15.36 -1.43
C PRO A 155 -1.41 13.86 -1.20
N SER A 156 -1.42 13.45 0.06
CA SER A 156 -1.39 12.03 0.43
C SER A 156 -2.64 11.32 -0.07
N ASP A 157 -2.60 10.00 -0.13
CA ASP A 157 -3.80 9.23 -0.46
C ASP A 157 -4.90 9.38 0.59
N LEU A 158 -4.53 9.65 1.84
CA LEU A 158 -5.48 10.02 2.89
C LEU A 158 -6.17 11.38 2.59
N ASP A 159 -5.45 12.38 2.11
CA ASP A 159 -6.04 13.65 1.65
C ASP A 159 -6.94 13.43 0.41
N ASN A 160 -6.50 12.57 -0.52
CA ASN A 160 -7.29 12.21 -1.71
C ASN A 160 -8.58 11.49 -1.31
N ALA A 161 -8.53 10.59 -0.31
CA ALA A 161 -9.71 9.91 0.22
C ALA A 161 -10.70 10.89 0.86
N LYS A 162 -10.21 11.89 1.62
CA LYS A 162 -11.05 12.94 2.23
C LYS A 162 -11.76 13.80 1.17
N ALA A 163 -11.07 14.13 0.07
CA ALA A 163 -11.60 15.01 -0.98
C ALA A 163 -12.59 14.34 -1.94
N ARG A 164 -12.71 13.01 -1.92
CA ARG A 164 -13.56 12.26 -2.86
C ARG A 164 -15.05 12.30 -2.50
N PRO A 165 -15.95 12.34 -3.50
CA PRO A 165 -17.35 12.05 -3.27
C PRO A 165 -17.54 10.58 -2.87
N SER A 166 -18.64 10.31 -2.18
CA SER A 166 -19.12 8.96 -1.90
C SER A 166 -19.81 8.34 -3.14
N PRO A 167 -19.87 7.00 -3.25
CA PRO A 167 -19.21 6.01 -2.39
C PRO A 167 -17.70 5.91 -2.66
N ARG A 168 -16.91 5.52 -1.65
CA ARG A 168 -15.44 5.39 -1.78
C ARG A 168 -15.00 3.95 -1.59
N SER A 169 -14.19 3.45 -2.51
CA SER A 169 -13.39 2.23 -2.31
C SER A 169 -11.97 2.64 -1.88
N LEU A 170 -11.56 2.20 -0.70
CA LEU A 170 -10.32 2.59 -0.02
C LEU A 170 -9.44 1.35 0.18
N LYS A 171 -8.11 1.55 0.22
CA LYS A 171 -7.14 0.48 0.48
C LYS A 171 -6.44 0.69 1.81
N SER A 172 -6.20 -0.38 2.56
CA SER A 172 -5.31 -0.41 3.72
C SER A 172 -4.52 -1.73 3.82
N HIS A 173 -3.41 -1.69 4.54
CA HIS A 173 -2.61 -2.80 5.02
C HIS A 173 -2.45 -2.77 6.55
N LEU A 174 -3.22 -1.93 7.27
CA LEU A 174 -3.15 -1.89 8.72
C LEU A 174 -3.74 -3.17 9.34
N PRO A 175 -3.13 -3.68 10.42
CA PRO A 175 -3.77 -4.70 11.24
C PRO A 175 -5.03 -4.14 11.89
N VAL A 176 -5.97 -5.02 12.22
CA VAL A 176 -7.31 -4.63 12.68
C VAL A 176 -7.32 -3.63 13.84
N HIS A 177 -6.41 -3.78 14.81
CA HIS A 177 -6.37 -2.93 16.01
C HIS A 177 -5.85 -1.52 15.73
N LEU A 178 -5.20 -1.32 14.59
CA LEU A 178 -4.69 -0.04 14.10
C LEU A 178 -5.65 0.65 13.13
N LEU A 179 -6.70 -0.02 12.67
CA LEU A 179 -7.67 0.61 11.78
C LEU A 179 -8.42 1.74 12.49
N ALA A 180 -8.64 2.85 11.79
CA ALA A 180 -9.39 3.99 12.32
C ALA A 180 -10.76 3.54 12.88
N PRO A 181 -11.09 3.85 14.16
CA PRO A 181 -12.32 3.36 14.80
C PRO A 181 -13.61 3.72 14.05
N SER A 182 -13.58 4.83 13.32
CA SER A 182 -14.69 5.30 12.50
C SER A 182 -15.23 4.26 11.50
N PHE A 183 -14.37 3.37 10.97
CA PHE A 183 -14.84 2.28 10.10
C PHE A 183 -15.82 1.33 10.80
N TRP A 184 -15.58 1.06 12.09
CA TRP A 184 -16.46 0.21 12.90
C TRP A 184 -17.72 0.94 13.33
N GLU A 185 -17.61 2.21 13.71
CA GLU A 185 -18.73 3.07 14.09
C GLU A 185 -19.72 3.24 12.93
N GLN A 186 -19.22 3.43 11.71
CA GLN A 186 -20.02 3.59 10.49
C GLN A 186 -20.46 2.25 9.88
N LYS A 187 -20.05 1.11 10.47
CA LYS A 187 -20.35 -0.25 9.98
C LYS A 187 -19.96 -0.44 8.51
N CYS A 188 -18.83 0.13 8.08
CA CYS A 188 -18.36 0.01 6.71
C CYS A 188 -18.14 -1.47 6.34
N LYS A 189 -18.39 -1.80 5.06
CA LYS A 189 -18.02 -3.10 4.52
C LYS A 189 -16.51 -3.20 4.39
N VAL A 190 -15.94 -4.34 4.77
CA VAL A 190 -14.53 -4.65 4.55
C VAL A 190 -14.40 -5.93 3.72
N ILE A 191 -13.56 -5.91 2.70
CA ILE A 191 -13.09 -7.12 2.03
C ILE A 191 -11.63 -7.33 2.40
N TYR A 192 -11.35 -8.40 3.13
CA TYR A 192 -10.00 -8.79 3.52
C TYR A 192 -9.53 -9.96 2.66
N ILE A 193 -8.32 -9.88 2.10
CA ILE A 193 -7.68 -11.02 1.42
C ILE A 193 -6.43 -11.48 2.15
N ALA A 194 -6.40 -12.77 2.46
CA ALA A 194 -5.25 -13.45 3.05
C ALA A 194 -4.57 -14.33 1.99
N ARG A 195 -3.29 -14.62 2.20
CA ARG A 195 -2.51 -15.54 1.36
C ARG A 195 -1.57 -16.33 2.25
N ASN A 196 -1.28 -17.57 1.90
CA ASN A 196 -0.37 -18.40 2.68
C ASN A 196 0.96 -17.68 2.96
N VAL A 197 1.50 -17.91 4.17
CA VAL A 197 2.66 -17.17 4.67
C VAL A 197 3.90 -17.38 3.79
N LYS A 198 4.10 -18.59 3.26
CA LYS A 198 5.31 -18.96 2.50
C LYS A 198 5.41 -18.18 1.18
N ASP A 199 4.34 -18.14 0.39
CA ASP A 199 4.31 -17.32 -0.82
C ASP A 199 4.31 -15.82 -0.52
N THR A 200 3.70 -15.43 0.60
CA THR A 200 3.65 -14.03 1.04
C THR A 200 5.05 -13.50 1.31
N VAL A 201 5.86 -14.19 2.12
CA VAL A 201 7.24 -13.75 2.44
C VAL A 201 8.13 -13.73 1.21
N VAL A 202 8.03 -14.72 0.30
CA VAL A 202 8.75 -14.69 -0.99
C VAL A 202 8.36 -13.46 -1.81
N SER A 203 7.06 -13.22 -1.98
CA SER A 203 6.61 -12.06 -2.72
C SER A 203 7.03 -10.75 -2.07
N TYR A 204 7.17 -10.72 -0.75
CA TYR A 204 7.57 -9.53 0.00
C TYR A 204 9.06 -9.24 -0.09
N PHE A 205 9.89 -10.28 -0.09
CA PHE A 205 11.33 -10.19 -0.32
C PHE A 205 11.67 -9.54 -1.66
N HIS A 206 11.03 -10.02 -2.74
CA HIS A 206 11.18 -9.44 -4.08
C HIS A 206 10.66 -8.01 -4.17
N PHE A 207 9.56 -7.70 -3.44
CA PHE A 207 9.01 -6.35 -3.40
C PHE A 207 9.94 -5.35 -2.71
N HIS A 208 10.66 -5.73 -1.65
CA HIS A 208 11.66 -4.88 -1.00
C HIS A 208 12.89 -4.59 -1.87
N HIS A 209 13.24 -5.50 -2.79
CA HIS A 209 14.33 -5.30 -3.75
C HIS A 209 13.98 -4.27 -4.82
N MET A 210 12.76 -4.38 -5.39
CA MET A 210 12.31 -3.48 -6.45
C MET A 210 11.81 -2.13 -5.92
N ASN A 211 11.17 -2.09 -4.75
CA ASN A 211 10.66 -0.86 -4.16
C ASN A 211 11.74 -0.16 -3.32
N LYS A 212 12.28 0.93 -3.86
CA LYS A 212 13.42 1.68 -3.29
C LYS A 212 13.04 2.57 -2.11
N THR A 213 11.76 2.63 -1.72
CA THR A 213 11.34 3.33 -0.49
C THR A 213 11.30 2.41 0.73
N LEU A 214 11.30 1.09 0.56
CA LEU A 214 11.26 0.16 1.69
C LEU A 214 12.65 -0.03 2.32
N PRO A 215 12.77 -0.52 3.56
CA PRO A 215 14.06 -0.89 4.12
C PRO A 215 14.82 -1.88 3.22
N HIS A 216 16.15 -1.88 3.29
CA HIS A 216 16.94 -2.82 2.50
C HIS A 216 16.65 -4.26 2.98
N PRO A 217 16.25 -5.18 2.09
CA PRO A 217 15.86 -6.53 2.50
C PRO A 217 17.02 -7.34 3.09
N GLY A 218 18.22 -7.16 2.55
CA GLY A 218 19.35 -8.05 2.83
C GLY A 218 19.29 -9.30 1.95
N ASN A 219 19.97 -10.36 2.36
CA ASN A 219 19.82 -11.65 1.70
C ASN A 219 18.51 -12.37 2.12
N TRP A 220 18.20 -13.51 1.49
CA TRP A 220 16.97 -14.26 1.75
C TRP A 220 16.82 -14.69 3.20
N GLY A 221 17.87 -15.26 3.81
CA GLY A 221 17.82 -15.73 5.21
C GLY A 221 17.57 -14.59 6.19
N GLU A 222 18.31 -13.49 6.05
CA GLU A 222 18.13 -12.28 6.87
C GLU A 222 16.71 -11.71 6.76
N PHE A 223 16.14 -11.71 5.55
CA PHE A 223 14.79 -11.22 5.35
C PHE A 223 13.74 -12.14 5.95
N LEU A 224 13.90 -13.46 5.78
CA LEU A 224 13.02 -14.46 6.37
C LEU A 224 13.01 -14.33 7.91
N ASP A 225 14.18 -14.20 8.54
CA ASP A 225 14.28 -14.01 9.99
C ASP A 225 13.58 -12.73 10.47
N LYS A 226 13.78 -11.60 9.76
CA LYS A 226 13.06 -10.35 10.05
C LYS A 226 11.55 -10.50 9.91
N PHE A 227 11.10 -11.20 8.86
CA PHE A 227 9.68 -11.43 8.61
C PHE A 227 9.05 -12.28 9.72
N LEU A 228 9.70 -13.39 10.11
CA LEU A 228 9.21 -14.26 11.18
C LEU A 228 9.19 -13.57 12.53
N ALA A 229 10.13 -12.66 12.78
CA ALA A 229 10.15 -11.83 13.98
C ALA A 229 9.14 -10.66 13.94
N GLY A 230 8.35 -10.50 12.87
CA GLY A 230 7.43 -9.37 12.71
C GLY A 230 8.12 -8.01 12.52
N LYS A 231 9.43 -7.98 12.23
CA LYS A 231 10.26 -6.77 12.08
C LYS A 231 10.27 -6.27 10.64
N VAL A 232 9.10 -6.30 10.00
CA VAL A 232 8.83 -5.79 8.65
C VAL A 232 7.62 -4.86 8.70
N ILE A 233 7.39 -4.09 7.63
CA ILE A 233 6.24 -3.19 7.56
C ILE A 233 4.94 -3.99 7.74
N CYS A 234 4.01 -3.46 8.55
CA CYS A 234 2.75 -4.09 8.97
C CYS A 234 2.90 -5.24 9.98
N GLY A 235 4.11 -5.47 10.51
CA GLY A 235 4.33 -6.33 11.67
C GLY A 235 4.23 -7.82 11.37
N SER A 236 3.77 -8.60 12.35
CA SER A 236 3.58 -10.05 12.26
C SER A 236 2.47 -10.41 11.28
N TRP A 237 2.79 -11.26 10.30
CA TRP A 237 1.78 -11.83 9.39
C TRP A 237 0.71 -12.61 10.15
N PHE A 238 1.11 -13.37 11.18
CA PHE A 238 0.20 -14.20 11.99
C PHE A 238 -0.82 -13.35 12.73
N ASP A 239 -0.36 -12.32 13.46
CA ASP A 239 -1.25 -11.43 14.20
C ASP A 239 -2.19 -10.67 13.24
N HIS A 240 -1.69 -10.33 12.06
CA HIS A 240 -2.49 -9.64 11.05
C HIS A 240 -3.63 -10.53 10.53
N VAL A 241 -3.34 -11.74 10.05
CA VAL A 241 -4.39 -12.63 9.51
C VAL A 241 -5.36 -13.10 10.60
N CYS A 242 -4.85 -13.45 11.79
CA CYS A 242 -5.68 -13.86 12.92
C CYS A 242 -6.56 -12.72 13.43
N GLY A 243 -6.02 -11.51 13.57
CA GLY A 243 -6.77 -10.35 14.03
C GLY A 243 -7.96 -10.04 13.10
N TRP A 244 -7.72 -10.02 11.79
CA TRP A 244 -8.78 -9.81 10.80
C TRP A 244 -9.78 -10.96 10.73
N TRP A 245 -9.33 -12.20 10.94
CA TRP A 245 -10.21 -13.37 11.00
C TRP A 245 -11.14 -13.35 12.21
N GLU A 246 -10.63 -12.95 13.38
CA GLU A 246 -11.44 -12.80 14.58
C GLU A 246 -12.42 -11.63 14.48
N ALA A 247 -12.00 -10.53 13.84
CA ALA A 247 -12.84 -9.36 13.63
C ALA A 247 -14.09 -9.64 12.78
N LYS A 248 -14.02 -10.58 11.83
CA LYS A 248 -15.16 -10.96 10.97
C LYS A 248 -16.36 -11.50 11.76
N LYS A 249 -16.14 -11.98 13.00
CA LYS A 249 -17.21 -12.47 13.88
C LYS A 249 -18.10 -11.33 14.41
N ARG A 250 -17.60 -10.08 14.37
CA ARG A 250 -18.24 -8.90 14.97
C ARG A 250 -18.52 -7.77 13.98
N HIS A 251 -17.89 -7.78 12.81
CA HIS A 251 -17.97 -6.72 11.80
C HIS A 251 -18.29 -7.28 10.42
N LEU A 252 -18.77 -6.42 9.51
CA LEU A 252 -19.09 -6.77 8.13
C LEU A 252 -17.82 -6.98 7.32
N ILE A 253 -17.24 -8.17 7.41
CA ILE A 253 -15.97 -8.52 6.76
C ILE A 253 -16.16 -9.76 5.87
N LEU A 254 -15.96 -9.59 4.57
CA LEU A 254 -15.76 -10.71 3.65
C LEU A 254 -14.28 -11.11 3.70
N TYR A 255 -14.00 -12.26 4.28
CA TYR A 255 -12.64 -12.81 4.37
C TYR A 255 -12.39 -13.80 3.22
N LEU A 256 -11.45 -13.46 2.34
CA LEU A 256 -11.07 -14.22 1.16
C LEU A 256 -9.67 -14.81 1.31
N PHE A 257 -9.40 -15.89 0.58
CA PHE A 257 -8.08 -16.46 0.42
C PHE A 257 -7.62 -16.28 -1.02
N TYR A 258 -6.37 -15.86 -1.21
CA TYR A 258 -5.74 -15.76 -2.52
C TYR A 258 -5.76 -17.10 -3.25
N GLU A 259 -5.57 -18.18 -2.51
CA GLU A 259 -5.63 -19.56 -3.01
C GLU A 259 -7.01 -19.91 -3.57
N ASP A 260 -8.08 -19.53 -2.88
CA ASP A 260 -9.46 -19.73 -3.34
C ASP A 260 -9.73 -18.93 -4.62
N MET A 261 -9.26 -17.68 -4.67
CA MET A 261 -9.38 -16.85 -5.87
C MET A 261 -8.63 -17.45 -7.06
N LYS A 262 -7.51 -18.15 -6.81
CA LYS A 262 -6.71 -18.80 -7.85
C LYS A 262 -7.34 -20.11 -8.33
N GLU A 263 -7.96 -20.87 -7.44
CA GLU A 263 -8.63 -22.14 -7.73
C GLU A 263 -9.95 -21.94 -8.48
N ASP A 264 -10.83 -21.08 -7.98
CA ASP A 264 -12.14 -20.80 -8.58
C ASP A 264 -12.44 -19.29 -8.53
N PRO A 265 -11.87 -18.51 -9.47
CA PRO A 265 -12.06 -17.07 -9.50
C PRO A 265 -13.52 -16.65 -9.59
N ILE A 266 -14.35 -17.37 -10.37
CA ILE A 266 -15.75 -16.99 -10.59
C ILE A 266 -16.55 -17.18 -9.30
N ARG A 267 -16.34 -18.28 -8.54
CA ARG A 267 -16.96 -18.48 -7.23
C ARG A 267 -16.63 -17.33 -6.28
N GLU A 268 -15.37 -16.92 -6.21
CA GLU A 268 -14.96 -15.81 -5.33
C GLU A 268 -15.50 -14.46 -5.83
N MET A 269 -15.60 -14.23 -7.14
CA MET A 269 -16.25 -13.04 -7.71
C MET A 269 -17.74 -12.98 -7.37
N ARG A 270 -18.46 -14.10 -7.43
CA ARG A 270 -19.88 -14.17 -7.00
C ARG A 270 -20.02 -13.81 -5.53
N LYS A 271 -19.14 -14.32 -4.65
CA LYS A 271 -19.11 -13.96 -3.23
C LYS A 271 -18.88 -12.45 -3.03
N ILE A 272 -17.95 -11.85 -3.79
CA ILE A 272 -17.70 -10.40 -3.76
C ILE A 272 -18.94 -9.63 -4.20
N ALA A 273 -19.53 -9.97 -5.34
CA ALA A 273 -20.72 -9.30 -5.87
C ALA A 273 -21.90 -9.38 -4.88
N GLN A 274 -22.15 -10.57 -4.31
CA GLN A 274 -23.17 -10.76 -3.28
C GLN A 274 -22.91 -9.93 -2.03
N PHE A 275 -21.66 -9.89 -1.55
CA PHE A 275 -21.29 -9.07 -0.38
C PHE A 275 -21.45 -7.57 -0.65
N LEU A 276 -21.21 -7.14 -1.89
CA LEU A 276 -21.44 -5.77 -2.33
C LEU A 276 -22.91 -5.46 -2.65
N GLU A 277 -23.79 -6.46 -2.58
CA GLU A 277 -25.22 -6.37 -2.94
C GLU A 277 -25.42 -5.93 -4.40
N LEU A 278 -24.59 -6.47 -5.30
CA LEU A 278 -24.64 -6.21 -6.73
C LEU A 278 -25.02 -7.48 -7.49
N GLU A 279 -26.00 -7.35 -8.38
CA GLU A 279 -26.33 -8.41 -9.33
C GLU A 279 -25.42 -8.32 -10.56
N VAL A 280 -24.54 -9.30 -10.71
CA VAL A 280 -23.65 -9.39 -11.87
C VAL A 280 -23.91 -10.69 -12.61
N GLN A 281 -24.30 -10.56 -13.88
CA GLN A 281 -24.63 -11.69 -14.73
C GLN A 281 -23.36 -12.49 -15.06
N GLU A 282 -23.51 -13.80 -15.21
CA GLU A 282 -22.41 -14.72 -15.45
C GLU A 282 -21.55 -14.39 -16.69
N PRO A 283 -22.12 -13.95 -17.83
CA PRO A 283 -21.31 -13.46 -18.95
C PRO A 283 -20.40 -12.27 -18.59
N VAL A 284 -20.87 -11.37 -17.72
CA VAL A 284 -20.06 -10.23 -17.25
C VAL A 284 -18.97 -10.70 -16.30
N LEU A 285 -19.27 -11.66 -15.40
CA LEU A 285 -18.24 -12.27 -14.54
C LEU A 285 -17.12 -12.92 -15.35
N ASN A 286 -17.45 -13.59 -16.45
CA ASN A 286 -16.45 -14.18 -17.35
C ASN A 286 -15.58 -13.10 -18.03
N GLN A 287 -16.17 -11.98 -18.44
CA GLN A 287 -15.39 -10.83 -18.95
C GLN A 287 -14.45 -10.26 -17.87
N ILE A 288 -14.95 -10.09 -16.64
CA ILE A 288 -14.14 -9.63 -15.51
C ILE A 288 -12.98 -10.61 -15.25
N LEU A 289 -13.23 -11.93 -15.32
CA LEU A 289 -12.19 -12.94 -15.21
C LEU A 289 -11.11 -12.75 -16.27
N GLU A 290 -11.46 -12.65 -17.55
CA GLU A 290 -10.50 -12.43 -18.64
C GLU A 290 -9.62 -11.20 -18.40
N HIS A 291 -10.20 -10.10 -17.91
CA HIS A 291 -9.48 -8.86 -17.63
C HIS A 291 -8.61 -8.93 -16.36
N THR A 292 -9.03 -9.69 -15.35
CA THR A 292 -8.33 -9.80 -14.05
C THR A 292 -7.42 -11.01 -13.95
N GLN A 293 -7.32 -11.83 -14.99
CA GLN A 293 -6.27 -12.84 -15.11
C GLN A 293 -4.88 -12.21 -15.02
N PHE A 294 -3.94 -12.95 -14.43
CA PHE A 294 -2.60 -12.44 -14.16
C PHE A 294 -1.91 -11.84 -15.40
N GLU A 295 -1.93 -12.55 -16.54
CA GLU A 295 -1.32 -12.08 -17.78
C GLU A 295 -1.99 -10.83 -18.34
N SER A 296 -3.32 -10.72 -18.22
CA SER A 296 -4.08 -9.52 -18.60
C SER A 296 -3.70 -8.33 -17.73
N MET A 297 -3.68 -8.51 -16.40
CA MET A 297 -3.26 -7.46 -15.46
C MET A 297 -1.79 -7.05 -15.67
N LYS A 298 -0.91 -8.00 -16.01
CA LYS A 298 0.50 -7.74 -16.28
C LYS A 298 0.72 -6.79 -17.46
N ARG A 299 -0.11 -6.91 -18.50
CA ARG A 299 -0.12 -5.98 -19.66
C ARG A 299 -0.88 -4.67 -19.39
N ASN A 300 -1.81 -4.66 -18.42
CA ASN A 300 -2.60 -3.49 -18.08
C ASN A 300 -1.76 -2.43 -17.32
N THR A 301 -1.39 -1.34 -18.00
CA THR A 301 -0.65 -0.23 -17.40
C THR A 301 -1.41 0.48 -16.27
N MET A 302 -2.73 0.32 -16.18
CA MET A 302 -3.54 0.83 -15.08
C MET A 302 -3.51 -0.05 -13.83
N ALA A 303 -2.92 -1.25 -13.89
CA ALA A 303 -2.87 -2.19 -12.76
C ALA A 303 -1.46 -2.69 -12.41
N ASN A 304 -0.51 -2.66 -13.36
CA ASN A 304 0.81 -3.26 -13.22
C ASN A 304 1.89 -2.36 -12.57
N TYR A 305 1.55 -1.13 -12.19
CA TYR A 305 2.46 -0.15 -11.57
C TYR A 305 3.65 0.31 -12.43
N HIS A 306 3.66 0.06 -13.76
CA HIS A 306 4.74 0.56 -14.63
C HIS A 306 4.75 2.08 -14.79
N ASN A 307 3.63 2.75 -14.51
CA ASN A 307 3.57 4.21 -14.54
C ASN A 307 4.31 4.86 -13.35
N VAL A 308 4.50 4.13 -12.25
CA VAL A 308 5.25 4.64 -11.09
C VAL A 308 6.71 4.80 -11.49
N SER A 309 7.34 5.89 -11.04
CA SER A 309 8.73 6.19 -11.37
C SER A 309 9.66 4.99 -11.10
N PRO A 310 10.59 4.67 -12.02
CA PRO A 310 11.55 3.59 -11.83
C PRO A 310 12.50 3.83 -10.65
N TYR A 311 12.66 5.09 -10.22
CA TYR A 311 13.43 5.42 -9.02
C TYR A 311 12.71 4.99 -7.74
N LEU A 312 11.38 4.84 -7.77
CA LEU A 312 10.58 4.32 -6.66
C LEU A 312 10.37 2.80 -6.81
N MET A 313 9.89 2.35 -7.96
CA MET A 313 9.66 0.93 -8.28
C MET A 313 10.48 0.49 -9.50
N ASP A 314 11.58 -0.18 -9.23
CA ASP A 314 12.49 -0.66 -10.27
C ASP A 314 12.06 -2.04 -10.79
N HIS A 315 11.19 -2.04 -11.80
CA HIS A 315 10.67 -3.28 -12.40
C HIS A 315 11.75 -4.11 -13.12
N THR A 316 12.95 -3.58 -13.35
CA THR A 316 14.06 -4.36 -13.93
C THR A 316 14.71 -5.29 -12.89
N VAL A 317 14.66 -4.93 -11.61
CA VAL A 317 15.08 -5.78 -10.49
C VAL A 317 14.05 -6.85 -10.20
N SER A 318 12.77 -6.48 -10.12
CA SER A 318 11.67 -7.43 -10.01
C SER A 318 10.37 -6.75 -10.45
N PRO A 319 9.59 -7.32 -11.38
CA PRO A 319 8.31 -6.74 -11.77
C PRO A 319 7.29 -6.83 -10.63
N PHE A 320 6.44 -5.81 -10.47
CA PHE A 320 5.41 -5.80 -9.42
C PHE A 320 4.45 -7.00 -9.53
N LEU A 321 3.99 -7.30 -10.75
CA LEU A 321 3.27 -8.52 -11.09
C LEU A 321 4.28 -9.60 -11.50
N ARG A 322 4.81 -10.31 -10.48
CA ARG A 322 5.96 -11.22 -10.62
C ARG A 322 5.62 -12.58 -11.24
N LYS A 323 4.87 -13.43 -10.52
CA LYS A 323 4.48 -14.77 -10.98
C LYS A 323 2.98 -15.08 -10.85
N GLY A 324 2.30 -14.58 -9.83
CA GLY A 324 0.84 -14.74 -9.71
C GLY A 324 0.33 -16.17 -9.51
N ILE A 325 1.15 -17.04 -8.91
CA ILE A 325 0.85 -18.46 -8.64
C ILE A 325 0.79 -18.77 -7.15
N VAL A 326 0.25 -19.93 -6.79
CA VAL A 326 0.37 -20.54 -5.45
C VAL A 326 1.47 -21.60 -5.51
N GLY A 327 2.35 -21.63 -4.52
CA GLY A 327 3.41 -22.65 -4.42
C GLY A 327 4.79 -22.22 -4.93
N ASP A 328 4.99 -20.94 -5.27
CA ASP A 328 6.31 -20.46 -5.71
C ASP A 328 7.37 -20.51 -4.61
N TRP A 329 6.93 -20.56 -3.35
CA TRP A 329 7.80 -20.72 -2.19
C TRP A 329 8.71 -21.95 -2.27
N LYS A 330 8.30 -23.02 -2.97
CA LYS A 330 9.09 -24.25 -3.13
C LYS A 330 10.44 -24.00 -3.83
N GLU A 331 10.53 -22.97 -4.66
CA GLU A 331 11.76 -22.58 -5.37
C GLU A 331 12.70 -21.70 -4.51
N HIS A 332 12.28 -21.31 -3.31
CA HIS A 332 13.00 -20.32 -2.48
C HIS A 332 13.37 -20.84 -1.10
N PHE A 333 12.52 -21.68 -0.51
CA PHE A 333 12.75 -22.25 0.80
C PHE A 333 13.67 -23.47 0.70
N THR A 334 14.63 -23.55 1.61
CA THR A 334 15.25 -24.84 1.93
C THR A 334 14.25 -25.71 2.70
N VAL A 335 14.47 -27.03 2.70
CA VAL A 335 13.64 -27.97 3.47
C VAL A 335 13.56 -27.56 4.95
N SER A 336 14.71 -27.26 5.57
CA SER A 336 14.76 -26.85 6.98
C SER A 336 14.00 -25.55 7.26
N GLN A 337 14.11 -24.54 6.39
CA GLN A 337 13.33 -23.30 6.54
C GLN A 337 11.83 -23.55 6.40
N SER A 338 11.42 -24.44 5.49
CA SER A 338 10.02 -24.82 5.31
C SER A 338 9.47 -25.50 6.57
N GLU A 339 10.18 -26.52 7.08
CA GLU A 339 9.78 -27.27 8.27
C GLU A 339 9.70 -26.37 9.51
N GLN A 340 10.66 -25.46 9.68
CA GLN A 340 10.62 -24.47 10.76
C GLN A 340 9.35 -23.61 10.67
N LEU A 341 9.03 -23.11 9.46
CA LEU A 341 7.84 -22.27 9.27
C LEU A 341 6.54 -23.09 9.44
N ASP A 342 6.52 -24.37 9.07
CA ASP A 342 5.37 -25.26 9.32
C ASP A 342 5.13 -25.46 10.82
N GLY A 343 6.21 -25.62 11.60
CA GLY A 343 6.14 -25.67 13.07
C GLY A 343 5.61 -24.37 13.68
N ILE A 344 6.11 -23.21 13.22
CA ILE A 344 5.63 -21.89 13.65
C ILE A 344 4.15 -21.71 13.30
N CYS A 345 3.73 -22.07 12.09
CA CYS A 345 2.33 -21.98 11.68
C CYS A 345 1.43 -22.84 12.58
N SER A 346 1.86 -24.07 12.85
CA SER A 346 1.11 -24.99 13.70
C SER A 346 0.88 -24.42 15.10
N GLN A 347 1.87 -23.71 15.65
CA GLN A 347 1.78 -23.07 16.97
C GLN A 347 0.95 -21.78 16.95
N LEU A 348 1.24 -20.86 16.01
CA LEU A 348 0.65 -19.51 16.01
C LEU A 348 -0.75 -19.42 15.40
N LEU A 349 -1.14 -20.39 14.58
CA LEU A 349 -2.50 -20.49 14.04
C LEU A 349 -3.39 -21.44 14.85
N GLU A 350 -2.83 -22.12 15.86
CA GLU A 350 -3.58 -23.05 16.70
C GLU A 350 -4.81 -22.37 17.32
N GLY A 351 -5.97 -23.05 17.28
CA GLY A 351 -7.23 -22.54 17.85
C GLY A 351 -7.89 -21.38 17.09
N SER A 352 -7.23 -20.77 16.10
CA SER A 352 -7.83 -19.68 15.29
C SER A 352 -8.92 -20.17 14.32
N GLY A 353 -8.85 -21.44 13.91
CA GLY A 353 -9.67 -22.00 12.83
C GLY A 353 -9.29 -21.51 11.44
N LEU A 354 -8.16 -20.81 11.28
CA LEU A 354 -7.59 -20.47 9.98
C LEU A 354 -6.79 -21.64 9.42
N THR A 355 -7.08 -22.00 8.18
CA THR A 355 -6.29 -22.98 7.42
C THR A 355 -5.89 -22.34 6.10
N PHE A 356 -4.61 -22.45 5.75
CA PHE A 356 -4.06 -21.94 4.50
C PHE A 356 -3.56 -23.10 3.64
N ARG A 357 -3.75 -22.97 2.32
CA ARG A 357 -3.20 -23.91 1.34
C ARG A 357 -1.89 -23.37 0.80
N THR A 358 -0.86 -24.21 0.72
CA THR A 358 0.46 -23.83 0.19
C THR A 358 0.66 -24.27 -1.26
N GLU A 359 -0.35 -24.92 -1.85
CA GLU A 359 -0.41 -25.43 -3.22
C GLU A 359 -1.89 -25.56 -3.62
N LEU A 360 -2.13 -25.71 -4.93
CA LEU A 360 -3.44 -25.91 -5.54
C LEU A 360 -3.45 -27.17 -6.40
#